data_AF-A0A2T2QY29-F1
#
_entry.id   AF-A0A2T2QY29-F1
#
_cell.length_a   1.000
_cell.length_b   1.000
_cell.length_c   1.000
_cell.angle_alpha   90.00
_cell.angle_beta   90.00
_cell.angle_gamma   90.00
#
_symmetry.space_group_name_H-M   'P 1'
#
loop_
_entity.id
_entity.type
_entity.pdbx_description
1 polymer ?
#
loop_
_entity_poly.entity_id
_entity_poly.type
_entity_poly.pdbx_seq_one_letter_code
_entity_poly.pdbx_strand_id
1 'polypeptide(L)' 'DDNANVICLPARDLEQKEATDIIETWLKTSFSSAERHKRRLKKINEFE' A
#
# COMPACT_ATOMS: atom_id res chain seq x y z
N ASP A 1 -0.90 -5.45 3.71
CA ASP A 1 -1.40 -5.55 5.10
C ASP A 1 -2.21 -4.36 5.56
N ASP A 2 -1.91 -3.15 5.07
CA ASP A 2 -2.56 -1.92 5.57
C ASP A 2 -3.69 -1.39 4.68
N ASN A 3 -4.06 -2.12 3.62
CA ASN A 3 -5.06 -1.65 2.63
C ASN A 3 -4.82 -0.19 2.20
N ALA A 4 -3.55 0.18 2.00
CA ALA A 4 -3.14 1.54 1.70
C ALA A 4 -3.74 2.01 0.38
N ASN A 5 -4.34 3.20 0.39
CA ASN A 5 -4.95 3.84 -0.76
C ASN A 5 -3.99 4.82 -1.49
N VAL A 6 -2.84 5.12 -0.87
CA VAL A 6 -1.82 6.01 -1.41
C VAL A 6 -0.44 5.34 -1.26
N ILE A 7 0.39 5.46 -2.29
CA ILE A 7 1.80 5.07 -2.27
C ILE A 7 2.67 6.30 -2.58
N CYS A 8 3.75 6.47 -1.83
CA CYS A 8 4.72 7.56 -2.04
C CYS A 8 6.03 6.96 -2.57
N LEU A 9 6.56 7.51 -3.67
CA LEU A 9 7.81 7.06 -4.29
C LEU A 9 8.88 8.16 -4.21
N PRO A 10 10.16 7.82 -3.94
CA PRO A 10 11.24 8.80 -3.92
C PRO A 10 11.58 9.25 -5.34
N ALA A 11 11.46 10.56 -5.60
CA ALA A 11 11.61 11.12 -6.95
C ALA A 11 13.07 11.24 -7.44
N ARG A 12 14.06 11.19 -6.53
CA ARG A 12 15.48 11.39 -6.87
C ARG A 12 16.28 10.10 -6.95
N ASP A 13 15.82 9.06 -6.26
CA ASP A 13 16.60 7.84 -6.02
C ASP A 13 15.99 6.62 -6.74
N LEU A 14 14.93 6.83 -7.53
CA LEU A 14 14.21 5.76 -8.22
C LEU A 14 14.27 5.97 -9.72
N GLU A 15 14.69 4.96 -10.47
CA GLU A 15 14.64 5.01 -11.93
C GLU A 15 13.19 4.91 -12.42
N GLN A 16 12.87 5.56 -13.54
CA GLN A 16 11.49 5.59 -14.06
C GLN A 16 10.91 4.19 -14.31
N LYS A 17 11.76 3.25 -14.74
CA LYS A 17 11.35 1.87 -14.97
C LYS A 17 10.98 1.17 -13.66
N GLU A 18 11.82 1.29 -12.63
CA GLU A 18 11.56 0.73 -11.31
C GLU A 18 10.28 1.34 -10.69
N ALA A 19 10.09 2.66 -10.85
CA ALA A 19 8.87 3.34 -10.43
C ALA A 19 7.62 2.74 -11.11
N THR A 20 7.72 2.46 -12.40
CA THR A 20 6.61 1.88 -13.18
C THR A 20 6.30 0.46 -12.72
N ASP A 21 7.32 -0.37 -12.53
CA ASP A 21 7.17 -1.76 -12.07
C ASP A 21 6.55 -1.83 -10.65
N ILE A 22 6.94 -0.89 -9.77
CA ILE A 22 6.37 -0.75 -8.42
C ILE A 22 4.90 -0.36 -8.50
N ILE A 23 4.55 0.65 -9.31
CA ILE A 23 3.15 1.11 -9.47
C ILE A 23 2.29 -0.01 -10.05
N GLU A 24 2.76 -0.72 -11.07
CA GLU A 24 2.03 -1.82 -11.68
C GLU A 24 1.76 -2.95 -10.69
N THR A 25 2.79 -3.33 -9.91
CA THR A 25 2.65 -4.34 -8.86
C THR A 25 1.67 -3.88 -7.78
N TRP A 26 1.77 -2.63 -7.35
CA TRP A 26 0.89 -2.06 -6.32
C TRP A 26 -0.58 -2.04 -6.77
N LEU A 27 -0.86 -1.58 -7.99
CA LEU A 27 -2.22 -1.54 -8.55
C LEU A 27 -2.83 -2.93 -8.74
N LYS A 28 -2.01 -3.94 -9.06
CA LYS A 28 -2.47 -5.33 -9.24
C LYS A 28 -2.61 -6.10 -7.94
N THR A 29 -1.95 -5.66 -6.86
CA THR A 29 -1.94 -6.37 -5.59
C THR A 29 -3.21 -6.08 -4.81
N SER A 30 -4.10 -7.08 -4.73
CA SER A 30 -5.32 -6.96 -3.94
C SER A 30 -5.06 -7.10 -2.44
N PHE A 31 -5.91 -6.45 -1.65
CA PHE A 31 -5.85 -6.59 -0.20
C PHE A 31 -6.29 -7.99 0.24
N SER A 32 -5.39 -8.69 0.93
CA SER A 32 -5.60 -10.06 1.42
C SER A 32 -6.82 -10.26 2.32
N SER A 33 -7.40 -9.18 2.87
CA SER A 33 -8.63 -9.22 3.69
C SER A 33 -8.57 -10.17 4.90
N ALA A 34 -7.37 -10.58 5.32
CA ALA A 34 -7.18 -11.46 6.47
C ALA A 34 -7.69 -10.77 7.74
N GLU A 35 -8.31 -11.56 8.64
CA GLU A 35 -8.94 -11.05 9.86
C GLU A 35 -7.99 -10.21 10.73
N ARG A 36 -6.70 -10.60 10.80
CA ARG A 36 -5.69 -9.83 11.53
C ARG A 36 -5.44 -8.44 10.93
N HIS A 37 -5.54 -8.28 9.60
CA HIS A 37 -5.32 -7.01 8.90
C HIS A 37 -6.53 -6.09 9.07
N LYS A 38 -7.74 -6.61 8.92
CA LYS A 38 -8.98 -5.87 9.23
C LYS A 38 -9.03 -5.37 10.68
N ARG A 39 -8.63 -6.22 11.64
CA ARG A 39 -8.56 -5.84 13.05
C ARG A 39 -7.57 -4.69 13.32
N ARG A 40 -6.42 -4.68 12.63
CA ARG A 40 -5.45 -3.58 12.75
C ARG A 40 -5.99 -2.28 12.15
N LEU A 41 -6.60 -2.36 10.96
CA LEU A 41 -7.23 -1.20 10.32
C LEU A 41 -8.35 -0.59 11.18
N LYS A 42 -9.19 -1.43 11.79
CA LYS A 42 -10.23 -0.95 12.69
C LYS A 42 -9.67 -0.15 13.87
N LYS A 43 -8.56 -0.61 14.47
CA LYS A 43 -7.90 0.14 15.55
C LYS A 43 -7.39 1.49 15.09
N ILE A 44 -6.81 1.56 13.89
CA ILE A 44 -6.32 2.83 13.32
C ILE A 44 -7.51 3.80 13.14
N ASN A 45 -8.61 3.33 12.55
CA ASN A 45 -9.83 4.13 12.40
C ASN A 45 -10.48 4.55 13.74
N GLU A 46 -10.25 3.81 14.83
CA GLU A 46 -10.73 4.20 16.17
C GLU A 46 -9.91 5.35 16.78
N PHE A 47 -8.72 5.64 16.25
CA PHE A 47 -7.85 6.75 16.69
C PHE A 47 -8.00 8.04 15.85
N GLU A 48 -8.73 7.99 14.73
CA GLU A 48 -9.08 9.16 13.91
C GLU A 48 -10.30 9.91 14.48
#